data_AF-A0A968SRU3-F1
#
_entry.id   AF-A0A968SRU3-F1
#
_cell.length_a   1.000
_cell.length_b   1.000
_cell.length_c   1.000
_cell.angle_alpha   90.00
_cell.angle_beta   90.00
_cell.angle_gamma   90.00
#
_symmetry.space_group_name_H-M   'P 1'
#
loop_
_entity.id
_entity.type
_entity.pdbx_description
1 polymer ?
#
loop_
_entity_poly.entity_id
_entity_poly.type
_entity_poly.pdbx_seq_one_letter_code
_entity_poly.pdbx_strand_id
1 'polypeptide(L)' 'MTSAVDFGGWLRQRRRELDLTQADLAQRVGCSTITIRKLESGLRVPSRQMATLLADVLLLPTDERARFVASARG' A
#
# COMPACT_ATOMS: atom_id res chain seq x y z
N MET A 1 -18.00 5.40 -1.61
CA MET A 1 -17.35 5.37 -2.95
C MET A 1 -15.92 5.85 -2.78
N THR A 2 -15.04 5.01 -2.26
CA THR A 2 -13.61 5.33 -2.02
C THR A 2 -12.80 4.40 -2.90
N SER A 3 -12.96 4.59 -4.20
CA SER A 3 -12.64 3.60 -5.23
C SER A 3 -11.21 3.81 -5.73
N ALA A 4 -10.23 3.13 -5.14
CA ALA A 4 -8.83 2.97 -5.60
C ALA A 4 -7.94 4.23 -5.75
N VAL A 5 -8.46 5.37 -6.18
CA VAL A 5 -7.75 6.66 -6.30
C VAL A 5 -7.35 7.15 -4.91
N ASP A 6 -8.23 6.99 -3.91
CA ASP A 6 -7.96 7.36 -2.52
C ASP A 6 -6.89 6.46 -1.88
N PHE A 7 -6.94 5.15 -2.15
CA PHE A 7 -5.95 4.21 -1.63
C PHE A 7 -4.56 4.47 -2.18
N GLY A 8 -4.44 4.66 -3.51
CA GLY A 8 -3.15 4.91 -4.15
C GLY A 8 -2.50 6.21 -3.65
N GLY A 9 -3.30 7.27 -3.51
CA GLY A 9 -2.88 8.55 -2.94
C GLY A 9 -2.42 8.42 -1.49
N TRP A 10 -3.23 7.78 -0.65
CA TRP A 10 -2.89 7.51 0.76
C TRP A 10 -1.60 6.69 0.88
N LEU A 11 -1.44 5.63 0.07
CA LEU A 11 -0.26 4.77 0.09
C LEU A 11 1.01 5.56 -0.23
N ARG A 12 0.94 6.44 -1.25
CA ARG A 12 2.05 7.32 -1.61
C ARG A 12 2.38 8.29 -0.48
N GLN A 13 1.39 8.88 0.17
CA GLN A 13 1.59 9.79 1.29
C GLN A 13 2.27 9.07 2.45
N ARG A 14 1.72 7.93 2.87
CA ARG A 14 2.25 7.16 4.00
C ARG A 14 3.69 6.69 3.75
N ARG A 15 4.01 6.28 2.52
CA ARG A 15 5.38 5.93 2.13
C ARG A 15 6.35 7.10 2.32
N ARG A 16 5.94 8.31 1.94
CA ARG A 16 6.76 9.53 2.09
C ARG A 16 6.93 9.95 3.54
N GLU A 17 5.90 9.78 4.38
CA GLU A 17 6.01 10.02 5.83
C GLU A 17 7.02 9.08 6.51
N LEU A 18 7.29 7.93 5.91
CA LEU A 18 8.29 6.96 6.36
C LEU A 18 9.65 7.13 5.65
N ASP A 19 9.83 8.19 4.87
CA ASP A 19 11.03 8.48 4.06
C ASP A 19 11.45 7.33 3.13
N LEU A 20 10.49 6.55 2.64
CA LEU A 20 10.76 5.43 1.74
C LEU A 20 10.65 5.86 0.28
N THR A 21 11.55 5.40 -0.57
CA THR A 21 11.33 5.44 -2.02
C THR A 21 10.37 4.32 -2.47
N GLN A 22 9.85 4.41 -3.70
CA GLN A 22 9.05 3.30 -4.26
C GLN A 22 9.85 1.99 -4.31
N ALA A 23 11.17 2.08 -4.52
CA ALA A 23 12.06 0.93 -4.53
C ALA A 23 12.24 0.34 -3.13
N ASP A 24 12.40 1.18 -2.09
CA ASP A 24 12.52 0.71 -0.71
C ASP A 24 11.25 -0.01 -0.25
N LEU A 25 10.08 0.56 -0.55
CA LEU A 25 8.81 -0.09 -0.23
C LEU A 25 8.67 -1.41 -0.99
N ALA A 26 9.04 -1.44 -2.27
CA ALA A 26 8.98 -2.65 -3.08
C ALA A 26 9.88 -3.76 -2.53
N GLN A 27 11.11 -3.41 -2.13
CA GLN A 27 12.07 -4.34 -1.53
C GLN A 27 11.55 -4.90 -0.20
N ARG A 28 11.01 -4.05 0.69
CA ARG A 28 10.47 -4.47 1.99
C ARG A 28 9.25 -5.39 1.85
N VAL A 29 8.43 -5.17 0.83
CA VAL A 29 7.24 -5.98 0.55
C VAL A 29 7.58 -7.24 -0.28
N GLY A 30 8.77 -7.31 -0.89
CA GLY A 30 9.19 -8.42 -1.74
C GLY A 30 8.53 -8.40 -3.12
N CYS A 31 8.36 -7.21 -3.73
CA CYS A 31 7.77 -7.04 -5.05
C CYS A 31 8.56 -6.09 -5.95
N SER A 32 8.13 -5.93 -7.20
CA SER A 32 8.77 -5.00 -8.13
C SER A 32 8.39 -3.55 -7.85
N THR A 33 9.31 -2.60 -8.08
CA THR A 33 9.02 -1.15 -8.00
C THR A 33 7.85 -0.75 -8.91
N ILE A 34 7.70 -1.41 -10.07
CA ILE A 34 6.57 -1.18 -10.98
C ILE A 34 5.25 -1.57 -10.33
N THR A 35 5.23 -2.62 -9.51
CA THR A 35 4.03 -3.02 -8.74
C THR A 35 3.61 -1.90 -7.79
N ILE A 36 4.55 -1.37 -6.98
CA ILE A 36 4.28 -0.24 -6.07
C ILE A 36 3.79 0.99 -6.86
N ARG A 37 4.43 1.32 -7.98
CA ARG A 37 4.00 2.44 -8.83
C ARG A 37 2.56 2.30 -9.31
N LYS A 38 2.14 1.10 -9.76
CA LYS A 38 0.77 0.82 -10.21
C LYS A 38 -0.25 0.86 -9.07
N LEU A 39 0.14 0.45 -7.86
CA LEU A 39 -0.69 0.54 -6.67
C LEU A 39 -0.92 2.00 -6.28
N GLU A 40 0.15 2.82 -6.22
CA GLU A 40 0.04 4.26 -5.92
C GLU A 40 -0.77 5.04 -6.95
N SER A 41 -0.77 4.61 -8.21
CA SER A 41 -1.55 5.25 -9.27
C SER A 41 -2.98 4.73 -9.38
N GLY A 42 -3.41 3.81 -8.51
CA GLY A 42 -4.74 3.18 -8.58
C GLY A 42 -4.95 2.27 -9.79
N LEU A 43 -3.90 1.97 -10.57
CA LEU A 43 -3.96 1.09 -11.75
C LEU A 43 -3.97 -0.39 -11.38
N ARG A 44 -3.76 -0.70 -10.09
CA ARG A 44 -3.77 -2.07 -9.58
C ARG A 44 -4.39 -2.10 -8.19
N VAL A 45 -5.17 -3.15 -7.96
CA VAL A 45 -5.66 -3.54 -6.63
C VAL A 45 -4.71 -4.61 -6.05
N PRO A 46 -4.18 -4.44 -4.83
CA PRO A 46 -3.36 -5.46 -4.18
C PRO A 46 -4.18 -6.71 -3.82
N SER A 47 -3.53 -7.87 -3.82
CA SER A 47 -4.12 -9.08 -3.23
C SER A 47 -4.22 -8.93 -1.70
N ARG A 48 -5.00 -9.79 -1.03
CA ARG A 48 -5.08 -9.80 0.45
C ARG A 48 -3.70 -9.96 1.09
N GLN A 49 -2.87 -10.86 0.56
CA GLN A 49 -1.50 -11.08 1.04
C GLN A 49 -0.65 -9.81 0.89
N MET A 50 -0.68 -9.20 -0.30
CA MET A 50 0.06 -7.95 -0.57
C MET A 50 -0.40 -6.81 0.34
N ALA A 51 -1.71 -6.67 0.54
CA ALA A 51 -2.27 -5.67 1.45
C ALA A 51 -1.84 -5.91 2.90
N THR A 52 -1.71 -7.17 3.32
CA THR A 52 -1.23 -7.50 4.68
C THR A 52 0.24 -7.13 4.84
N LEU A 53 1.09 -7.50 3.88
CA LEU A 53 2.51 -7.13 3.88
C LEU A 53 2.71 -5.61 3.85
N LEU A 54 1.90 -4.89 3.06
CA LEU A 54 1.91 -3.43 3.05
C LEU A 54 1.56 -2.86 4.42
N ALA A 55 0.53 -3.40 5.10
CA ALA A 55 0.15 -2.93 6.44
C ALA A 55 1.30 -3.08 7.45
N ASP A 56 2.05 -4.18 7.36
CA ASP A 56 3.20 -4.45 8.21
C ASP A 56 4.34 -3.47 7.94
N VAL A 57 4.71 -3.26 6.67
CA VAL A 57 5.81 -2.39 6.26
C VAL A 57 5.50 -0.91 6.50
N LEU A 58 4.23 -0.52 6.41
CA LEU A 58 3.76 0.86 6.66
C LEU A 58 3.56 1.16 8.15
N LEU A 59 3.95 0.23 9.02
CA LEU A 59 3.88 0.35 10.48
C LEU A 59 2.47 0.71 10.98
N LEU A 60 1.45 0.11 10.37
CA LEU A 60 0.08 0.31 10.81
C LEU A 60 -0.18 -0.42 12.14
N PRO A 61 -0.85 0.23 13.10
CA PRO A 61 -1.39 -0.41 14.30
C PRO A 61 -2.27 -1.61 13.93
N THR A 62 -2.20 -2.69 14.72
CA THR A 62 -2.89 -3.96 14.44
C THR A 62 -4.39 -3.80 14.20
N ASP A 63 -5.02 -2.90 14.94
CA ASP A 63 -6.44 -2.54 14.85
C ASP A 63 -6.79 -1.80 13.55
N GLU A 64 -5.83 -1.10 12.95
CA GLU A 64 -6.00 -0.44 11.66
C GLU A 64 -5.72 -1.35 10.46
N ARG A 65 -4.92 -2.42 10.64
CA ARG A 65 -4.54 -3.33 9.53
C ARG A 65 -5.75 -3.97 8.85
N ALA A 66 -6.75 -4.40 9.62
CA ALA A 66 -7.96 -5.02 9.06
C ALA A 66 -8.74 -4.04 8.18
N ARG A 67 -8.88 -2.79 8.63
CA ARG A 67 -9.53 -1.71 7.86
C ARG A 67 -8.72 -1.38 6.61
N PHE A 68 -7.41 -1.26 6.74
CA PHE A 68 -6.51 -1.04 5.62
C PHE A 68 -6.64 -2.13 4.54
N VAL A 69 -6.63 -3.41 4.92
CA VAL A 69 -6.76 -4.53 3.98
C VAL A 69 -8.12 -4.54 3.29
N ALA A 70 -9.19 -4.12 3.97
CA ALA A 70 -10.51 -3.97 3.36
C ALA A 70 -10.52 -2.82 2.35
N SER A 71 -10.07 -1.63 2.75
CA SER A 71 -10.02 -0.44 1.87
C SER A 71 -9.09 -0.61 0.67
N ALA A 72 -8.00 -1.37 0.82
CA ALA A 72 -7.06 -1.66 -0.25
C ALA A 72 -7.68 -2.49 -1.38
N ARG A 73 -8.75 -3.23 -1.12
CA ARG A 73 -9.31 -4.22 -2.06
C ARG A 73 -10.55 -3.74 -2.83
N GLY A 74 -11.07 -2.57 -2.50
CA GLY A 74 -12.32 -2.02 -3.06
C GLY A 74 -13.55 -2.45 -2.28
#